data_AF-A0A9D7Y9Z3-F1
#
_entry.id   AF-A0A9D7Y9Z3-F1
#
_cell.length_a   1.000
_cell.length_b   1.000
_cell.length_c   1.000
_cell.angle_alpha   90.00
_cell.angle_beta   90.00
_cell.angle_gamma   90.00
#
_symmetry.space_group_name_H-M   'P 1'
#
loop_
_entity.id
_entity.type
_entity.pdbx_description
1 polymer ?
#
loop_
_entity_poly.entity_id
_entity_poly.type
_entity_poly.pdbx_seq_one_letter_code
_entity_poly.pdbx_strand_id
1 'polypeptide(L)'
;MKSIKILMAITVLLSFTACNAQIKNAKTESVKIFGNCGMCKTTIEKAGNKKKVAKVDWNKDTKMAIITYDVKRTTQDEILKRIALSGYDSEKFLAPNDVYAKLPDCCQYERKAQTVAKVETPKTEVKEDHSTHNHSAKTETRQDVSQLKAVFDNYFAVKDALVKTDGNTSSTKAKELLTAINAVKMDKLTTEEHTVWMKVMKDLAFDAEHIADTKDASHQRDHFMPLSENMYALIKVSKTETPTYYQFCPMANDGKGANWLSKENAVKNPYYGSQMLTCGKVVETIK
;
A
#
# COMPACT_ATOMS: atom_id res chain seq x y z
N MET A 1 67.93 28.94 -33.16
CA MET A 1 66.62 28.92 -33.86
C MET A 1 65.52 28.59 -32.86
N LYS A 2 64.57 29.52 -32.73
CA LYS A 2 63.22 29.42 -32.14
C LYS A 2 63.07 29.21 -30.62
N SER A 3 63.05 30.37 -29.99
CA SER A 3 62.55 30.73 -28.67
C SER A 3 61.03 30.57 -28.50
N ILE A 4 60.60 30.74 -27.24
CA ILE A 4 59.32 31.30 -26.76
C ILE A 4 58.22 30.32 -26.34
N LYS A 5 58.02 30.31 -25.01
CA LYS A 5 56.85 29.90 -24.25
C LYS A 5 55.60 30.68 -24.71
N ILE A 6 54.49 30.01 -24.99
CA ILE A 6 53.15 30.61 -24.91
C ILE A 6 52.25 29.70 -24.09
N LEU A 7 51.97 30.19 -22.88
CA LEU A 7 50.80 29.92 -22.07
C LEU A 7 49.57 30.36 -22.88
N MET A 8 48.70 29.44 -23.31
CA MET A 8 47.40 29.78 -23.90
C MET A 8 46.30 29.28 -22.97
N ALA A 9 45.75 30.22 -22.22
CA ALA A 9 44.56 30.05 -21.41
C ALA A 9 43.31 30.29 -22.28
N ILE A 10 42.19 29.69 -21.85
CA ILE A 10 40.81 30.19 -21.98
C ILE A 10 40.02 29.82 -23.26
N THR A 11 39.19 28.78 -23.07
CA THR A 11 37.77 28.61 -23.46
C THR A 11 37.36 28.57 -24.93
N VAL A 12 36.62 27.52 -25.31
CA VAL A 12 35.15 27.50 -25.58
C VAL A 12 34.83 26.28 -26.45
N LEU A 13 34.10 25.30 -25.91
CA LEU A 13 32.82 24.86 -26.48
C LEU A 13 32.01 24.10 -25.40
N LEU A 14 31.34 24.90 -24.58
CA LEU A 14 30.11 24.49 -23.90
C LEU A 14 29.04 24.32 -24.99
N SER A 15 28.67 23.07 -25.28
CA SER A 15 27.40 22.78 -25.97
C SER A 15 26.95 21.33 -25.78
N PHE A 16 26.70 20.98 -24.51
CA PHE A 16 25.49 20.25 -24.18
C PHE A 16 24.65 21.14 -23.26
N THR A 17 23.95 22.11 -23.84
CA THR A 17 22.76 22.70 -23.22
C THR A 17 21.62 21.69 -23.31
N ALA A 18 21.78 20.54 -22.63
CA ALA A 18 20.64 19.78 -22.17
C ALA A 18 20.14 20.50 -20.91
N CYS A 19 18.91 21.01 -20.99
CA CYS A 19 18.19 21.66 -19.90
C CYS A 19 18.10 20.69 -18.70
N ASN A 20 19.12 20.68 -17.84
CA ASN A 20 19.15 19.82 -16.67
C ASN A 20 18.26 20.46 -15.61
N ALA A 21 17.09 19.86 -15.41
CA ALA A 21 16.30 20.08 -14.21
C ALA A 21 17.11 19.57 -13.00
N GLN A 22 18.02 20.40 -12.47
CA GLN A 22 18.86 20.04 -11.33
C GLN A 22 17.99 19.79 -10.10
N ILE A 23 18.17 18.63 -9.48
CA ILE A 23 17.55 18.25 -8.21
C ILE A 23 18.23 19.07 -7.10
N LYS A 24 17.46 19.85 -6.32
CA LYS A 24 18.01 20.90 -5.44
C LYS A 24 18.75 20.34 -4.22
N ASN A 25 18.11 19.45 -3.45
CA ASN A 25 18.73 18.80 -2.28
C ASN A 25 19.16 17.38 -2.64
N ALA A 26 20.01 17.25 -3.67
CA ALA A 26 20.33 15.96 -4.26
C ALA A 26 21.17 15.07 -3.33
N LYS A 27 20.69 13.84 -3.11
CA LYS A 27 21.47 12.71 -2.60
C LYS A 27 21.52 11.64 -3.68
N THR A 28 22.69 11.02 -3.86
CA THR A 28 22.89 9.95 -4.85
C THR A 28 23.31 8.67 -4.15
N GLU A 29 22.63 7.57 -4.44
CA GLU A 29 22.89 6.25 -3.87
C GLU A 29 22.85 5.18 -4.96
N SER A 30 23.64 4.11 -4.78
CA SER A 30 23.64 2.95 -5.67
C SER A 30 22.96 1.78 -4.99
N VAL A 31 22.04 1.12 -5.70
CA VAL A 31 21.19 0.06 -5.15
C VAL A 31 21.00 -1.04 -6.17
N LYS A 32 20.83 -2.28 -5.69
CA LYS A 32 20.53 -3.41 -6.56
C LYS A 32 19.04 -3.49 -6.86
N ILE A 33 18.71 -3.58 -8.14
CA ILE A 33 17.33 -3.76 -8.64
C ILE A 33 17.38 -4.88 -9.67
N PHE A 34 16.59 -5.93 -9.45
CA PHE A 34 16.63 -7.11 -10.29
C PHE A 34 15.95 -6.86 -11.64
N GLY A 35 16.52 -7.42 -12.71
CA GLY A 35 16.07 -7.26 -14.09
C GLY A 35 17.10 -7.85 -15.05
N ASN A 36 16.70 -8.22 -16.28
CA ASN A 36 17.59 -8.95 -17.20
C ASN A 36 17.66 -8.37 -18.62
N CYS A 37 16.76 -7.49 -19.05
CA CYS A 37 16.69 -7.00 -20.42
C CYS A 37 16.54 -5.47 -20.51
N GLY A 38 16.75 -4.91 -21.71
CA GLY A 38 16.64 -3.47 -21.96
C GLY A 38 15.23 -2.92 -21.68
N MET A 39 14.19 -3.74 -21.84
CA MET A 39 12.82 -3.37 -21.49
C MET A 39 12.66 -3.16 -19.98
N CYS A 40 13.38 -3.94 -19.17
CA CYS A 40 13.39 -3.75 -17.73
C CYS A 40 13.98 -2.38 -17.36
N LYS A 41 15.06 -1.97 -18.03
CA LYS A 41 15.64 -0.61 -17.86
C LYS A 41 14.57 0.46 -18.05
N THR A 42 13.86 0.43 -19.17
CA THR A 42 12.83 1.45 -19.47
C THR A 42 11.75 1.49 -18.40
N THR A 43 11.25 0.34 -17.95
CA THR A 43 10.16 0.28 -16.96
C THR A 43 10.62 0.67 -15.56
N ILE A 44 11.82 0.22 -15.14
CA ILE A 44 12.45 0.59 -13.86
C ILE A 44 12.68 2.10 -13.81
N GLU A 45 13.31 2.67 -14.83
CA GLU A 45 13.61 4.10 -14.88
C GLU A 45 12.35 4.94 -14.95
N LYS A 46 11.36 4.54 -15.76
CA LYS A 46 10.07 5.23 -15.84
C LYS A 46 9.36 5.26 -14.48
N ALA A 47 9.40 4.16 -13.73
CA ALA A 47 8.76 4.07 -12.42
C ALA A 47 9.50 4.86 -11.34
N GLY A 48 10.83 4.86 -11.39
CA GLY A 48 11.68 5.58 -10.43
C GLY A 48 11.76 7.09 -10.68
N ASN A 49 11.73 7.50 -11.96
CA ASN A 49 11.90 8.90 -12.37
C ASN A 49 10.69 9.76 -11.99
N LYS A 50 10.95 10.90 -11.36
CA LYS A 50 9.95 11.94 -11.11
C LYS A 50 10.57 13.31 -11.32
N LYS A 51 10.02 14.09 -12.25
CA LYS A 51 10.56 15.38 -12.69
C LYS A 51 10.90 16.28 -11.49
N LYS A 52 12.16 16.73 -11.41
CA LYS A 52 12.71 17.56 -10.31
C LYS A 52 12.68 16.92 -8.91
N VAL A 53 12.39 15.62 -8.79
CA VAL A 53 12.29 14.89 -7.50
C VAL A 53 13.28 13.75 -7.44
N ALA A 54 13.27 12.88 -8.45
CA ALA A 54 14.09 11.67 -8.48
C ALA A 54 14.51 11.37 -9.92
N LYS A 55 15.75 10.91 -10.07
CA LYS A 55 16.31 10.34 -11.29
C LYS A 55 16.88 8.96 -10.97
N VAL A 56 16.53 7.97 -11.78
CA VAL A 56 17.00 6.59 -11.72
C VAL A 56 17.64 6.27 -13.06
N ASP A 57 18.88 5.80 -13.00
CA ASP A 57 19.61 5.24 -14.14
C ASP A 57 20.00 3.81 -13.80
N TRP A 58 19.42 2.84 -14.50
CA TRP A 58 19.63 1.42 -14.22
C TRP A 58 20.52 0.76 -15.28
N ASN A 59 21.50 -0.01 -14.82
CA ASN A 59 22.43 -0.71 -15.67
C ASN A 59 22.08 -2.20 -15.74
N LYS A 60 21.88 -2.70 -16.97
CA LYS A 60 21.51 -4.09 -17.25
C LYS A 60 22.58 -5.10 -16.85
N ASP A 61 23.83 -4.77 -17.09
CA ASP A 61 24.96 -5.69 -16.93
C ASP A 61 25.28 -5.87 -15.45
N THR A 62 25.21 -4.80 -14.66
CA THR A 62 25.50 -4.84 -13.22
C THR A 62 24.26 -5.08 -12.35
N LYS A 63 23.05 -4.87 -12.90
CA LYS A 63 21.76 -4.88 -12.18
C LYS A 63 21.70 -3.84 -11.06
N MET A 64 22.51 -2.77 -11.18
CA MET A 64 22.57 -1.66 -10.24
C MET A 64 21.86 -0.44 -10.81
N ALA A 65 21.07 0.23 -9.97
CA ALA A 65 20.54 1.57 -10.23
C ALA A 65 21.36 2.61 -9.48
N ILE A 66 21.68 3.72 -10.17
CA ILE A 66 22.10 4.98 -9.55
C ILE A 66 20.83 5.82 -9.36
N ILE A 67 20.51 6.12 -8.11
CA ILE A 67 19.32 6.88 -7.73
C ILE A 67 19.77 8.23 -7.18
N THR A 68 19.42 9.31 -7.86
CA THR A 68 19.62 10.70 -7.40
C THR A 68 18.29 11.32 -7.05
N TYR A 69 18.12 11.85 -5.84
CA TYR A 69 16.82 12.36 -5.40
C TYR A 69 16.91 13.53 -4.43
N ASP A 70 15.83 14.33 -4.37
CA ASP A 70 15.71 15.44 -3.43
C ASP A 70 15.31 14.92 -2.04
N VAL A 71 16.23 14.95 -1.09
CA VAL A 71 16.02 14.41 0.27
C VAL A 71 14.89 15.10 1.04
N LYS A 72 14.46 16.30 0.62
CA LYS A 72 13.31 17.00 1.22
C LYS A 72 11.98 16.62 0.59
N ARG A 73 11.98 15.87 -0.51
CA ARG A 73 10.77 15.58 -1.30
C ARG A 73 10.50 14.09 -1.52
N THR A 74 11.49 13.23 -1.32
CA THR A 74 11.34 11.77 -1.42
C THR A 74 12.51 11.08 -0.71
N THR A 75 12.44 9.74 -0.64
CA THR A 75 13.51 8.89 -0.08
C THR A 75 13.88 7.78 -1.05
N GLN A 76 15.03 7.14 -0.85
CA GLN A 76 15.41 5.92 -1.58
C GLN A 76 14.33 4.84 -1.47
N ASP A 77 13.76 4.65 -0.28
CA ASP A 77 12.74 3.64 -0.03
C ASP A 77 11.44 3.93 -0.81
N GLU A 78 11.01 5.19 -0.89
CA GLU A 78 9.86 5.56 -1.73
C GLU A 78 10.11 5.34 -3.23
N ILE A 79 11.34 5.56 -3.70
CA ILE A 79 11.72 5.31 -5.10
C ILE A 79 11.71 3.80 -5.38
N LEU A 80 12.30 3.00 -4.49
CA LEU A 80 12.33 1.55 -4.62
C LEU A 80 10.92 0.93 -4.53
N LYS A 81 10.06 1.45 -3.64
CA LYS A 81 8.64 1.07 -3.58
C LYS A 81 7.94 1.31 -4.92
N ARG A 82 8.14 2.48 -5.56
CA ARG A 82 7.57 2.75 -6.90
C ARG A 82 8.07 1.81 -7.98
N ILE A 83 9.34 1.40 -7.91
CA ILE A 83 9.93 0.43 -8.86
C ILE A 83 9.38 -0.99 -8.61
N ALA A 84 9.17 -1.40 -7.36
CA ALA A 84 8.49 -2.65 -7.02
C ALA A 84 7.07 -2.70 -7.61
N LEU A 85 6.36 -1.57 -7.66
CA LEU A 85 5.03 -1.46 -8.27
C LEU A 85 5.01 -1.60 -9.79
N SER A 86 6.16 -1.47 -10.45
CA SER A 86 6.28 -1.76 -11.88
C SER A 86 6.74 -3.19 -12.17
N GLY A 87 6.87 -4.02 -11.12
CA GLY A 87 7.17 -5.45 -11.22
C GLY A 87 8.59 -5.85 -10.81
N TYR A 88 9.45 -4.90 -10.40
CA TYR A 88 10.87 -5.18 -10.19
C TYR A 88 11.28 -5.12 -8.71
N ASP A 89 11.85 -6.21 -8.24
CA ASP A 89 12.35 -6.35 -6.89
C ASP A 89 13.65 -5.56 -6.70
N SER A 90 13.90 -5.19 -5.46
CA SER A 90 15.20 -4.76 -4.93
C SER A 90 15.55 -5.63 -3.73
N GLU A 91 16.73 -5.43 -3.15
CA GLU A 91 17.09 -6.13 -1.90
C GLU A 91 16.18 -5.77 -0.72
N LYS A 92 15.50 -4.61 -0.78
CA LYS A 92 14.61 -4.13 0.30
C LYS A 92 13.13 -4.39 0.05
N PHE A 93 12.69 -4.37 -1.20
CA PHE A 93 11.28 -4.39 -1.56
C PHE A 93 11.03 -5.38 -2.68
N LEU A 94 10.06 -6.26 -2.48
CA LEU A 94 9.57 -7.17 -3.50
C LEU A 94 8.34 -6.57 -4.21
N ALA A 95 8.28 -6.79 -5.52
CA ALA A 95 7.12 -6.53 -6.34
C ALA A 95 5.96 -7.47 -5.95
N PRO A 96 4.71 -6.97 -6.01
CA PRO A 96 3.53 -7.83 -5.86
C PRO A 96 3.58 -9.01 -6.84
N ASN A 97 3.16 -10.19 -6.38
CA ASN A 97 3.28 -11.43 -7.16
C ASN A 97 2.52 -11.36 -8.49
N ASP A 98 1.34 -10.75 -8.49
CA ASP A 98 0.50 -10.58 -9.67
C ASP A 98 1.10 -9.58 -10.67
N VAL A 99 1.72 -8.50 -10.18
CA VAL A 99 2.39 -7.49 -11.02
C VAL A 99 3.65 -8.09 -11.65
N TYR A 100 4.46 -8.80 -10.86
CA TYR A 100 5.64 -9.51 -11.34
C TYR A 100 5.26 -10.59 -12.38
N ALA A 101 4.20 -11.37 -12.13
CA ALA A 101 3.74 -12.42 -13.05
C ALA A 101 3.24 -11.88 -14.39
N LYS A 102 2.84 -10.60 -14.46
CA LYS A 102 2.44 -9.91 -15.69
C LYS A 102 3.62 -9.29 -16.44
N LEU A 103 4.83 -9.36 -15.89
CA LEU A 103 6.02 -8.89 -16.62
C LEU A 103 6.27 -9.79 -17.84
N PRO A 104 6.77 -9.21 -18.94
CA PRO A 104 7.28 -9.99 -20.07
C PRO A 104 8.32 -11.01 -19.61
N ASP A 105 8.37 -12.16 -20.27
CA ASP A 105 9.24 -13.28 -19.89
C ASP A 105 10.71 -12.87 -19.68
N CYS A 106 11.25 -11.94 -20.50
CA CYS A 106 12.63 -11.47 -20.33
C CYS A 106 12.89 -10.67 -19.05
N CYS A 107 11.84 -10.14 -18.42
CA CYS A 107 11.92 -9.40 -17.16
C CYS A 107 11.56 -10.26 -15.93
N GLN A 108 11.13 -11.51 -16.12
CA GLN A 108 10.96 -12.46 -15.03
C GLN A 108 12.32 -13.10 -14.69
N TYR A 109 12.81 -12.86 -13.48
CA TYR A 109 14.02 -13.47 -12.90
C TYR A 109 13.69 -14.30 -11.66
N GLU A 110 14.50 -15.30 -11.34
CA GLU A 110 14.28 -16.11 -10.15
C GLU A 110 14.28 -15.25 -8.87
N ARG A 111 13.17 -15.29 -8.13
CA ARG A 111 13.02 -14.63 -6.83
C ARG A 111 13.44 -15.62 -5.76
N LYS A 112 14.48 -15.30 -4.96
CA LYS A 112 14.83 -16.12 -3.80
C LYS A 112 13.64 -16.10 -2.83
N ALA A 113 12.96 -17.24 -2.72
CA ALA A 113 11.77 -17.41 -1.91
C ALA A 113 12.07 -17.13 -0.42
N GLN A 114 11.30 -16.22 0.19
CA GLN A 114 11.11 -16.22 1.64
C GLN A 114 9.71 -16.75 1.92
N THR A 115 9.70 -18.05 2.23
CA THR A 115 8.72 -18.84 2.98
C THR A 115 7.42 -18.15 3.41
N VAL A 116 6.33 -18.59 2.79
CA VAL A 116 4.95 -18.45 3.28
C VAL A 116 4.84 -19.16 4.63
N ALA A 117 4.81 -18.40 5.73
CA ALA A 117 4.64 -18.97 7.07
C ALA A 117 3.16 -19.34 7.30
N LYS A 118 2.92 -20.65 7.31
CA LYS A 118 1.71 -21.32 7.79
C LYS A 118 1.66 -21.14 9.32
N VAL A 119 0.56 -20.58 9.85
CA VAL A 119 0.36 -20.29 11.28
C VAL A 119 -0.12 -21.54 12.00
N GLU A 120 0.62 -21.98 13.02
CA GLU A 120 0.15 -22.88 14.08
C GLU A 120 0.32 -22.17 15.44
N THR A 121 -0.74 -22.22 16.25
CA THR A 121 -0.90 -21.72 17.63
C THR A 121 -0.15 -22.60 18.65
N PRO A 122 0.33 -22.09 19.82
CA PRO A 122 -0.54 -22.04 21.01
C PRO A 122 -0.24 -21.01 22.15
N LYS A 123 -1.33 -20.65 22.87
CA LYS A 123 -1.54 -20.41 24.33
C LYS A 123 -0.65 -19.48 25.20
N THR A 124 -1.35 -18.43 25.67
CA THR A 124 -1.40 -17.71 26.97
C THR A 124 -0.50 -18.12 28.15
N GLU A 125 0.10 -17.12 28.83
CA GLU A 125 -0.02 -16.89 30.29
C GLU A 125 0.48 -15.48 30.69
N VAL A 126 -0.18 -14.90 31.70
CA VAL A 126 -0.05 -13.51 32.22
C VAL A 126 0.75 -13.53 33.52
N LYS A 127 1.67 -12.57 33.72
CA LYS A 127 1.97 -11.97 35.05
C LYS A 127 2.40 -10.50 34.90
N GLU A 128 1.72 -9.63 35.62
CA GLU A 128 2.10 -8.24 35.91
C GLU A 128 3.15 -8.19 37.03
N ASP A 129 4.04 -7.20 36.99
CA ASP A 129 4.58 -6.57 38.19
C ASP A 129 4.94 -5.09 37.90
N HIS A 130 4.63 -4.25 38.88
CA HIS A 130 4.76 -2.79 38.86
C HIS A 130 6.18 -2.37 39.23
N SER A 131 6.72 -1.35 38.55
CA SER A 131 7.58 -0.35 39.19
C SER A 131 7.63 0.93 38.37
N THR A 132 7.05 1.98 38.95
CA THR A 132 7.10 3.37 38.54
C THR A 132 8.47 3.98 38.82
N HIS A 133 9.10 4.63 37.83
CA HIS A 133 9.86 5.85 38.09
C HIS A 133 9.69 6.88 36.97
N ASN A 134 9.38 8.07 37.44
CA ASN A 134 9.02 9.31 36.79
C ASN A 134 10.21 9.91 36.02
N HIS A 135 10.01 10.32 34.76
CA HIS A 135 10.63 11.54 34.23
C HIS A 135 9.70 12.18 33.20
N SER A 136 8.98 13.18 33.68
CA SER A 136 8.23 14.14 32.87
C SER A 136 9.16 14.90 31.95
N ALA A 137 9.07 14.62 30.65
CA ALA A 137 9.46 15.52 29.59
C ALA A 137 8.22 15.73 28.71
N LYS A 138 7.64 16.93 28.78
CA LYS A 138 6.61 17.43 27.86
C LYS A 138 7.13 17.26 26.43
N THR A 139 6.78 16.14 25.83
CA THR A 139 6.85 15.93 24.40
C THR A 139 5.43 16.05 23.92
N GLU A 140 5.11 17.11 23.19
CA GLU A 140 3.86 17.19 22.43
C GLU A 140 3.84 16.01 21.46
N THR A 141 3.26 14.89 21.89
CA THR A 141 2.93 13.78 21.02
C THR A 141 1.81 14.26 20.12
N ARG A 142 2.17 14.77 18.94
CA ARG A 142 1.27 14.68 17.78
C ARG A 142 0.98 13.19 17.62
N GLN A 143 -0.19 12.75 18.09
CA GLN A 143 -0.69 11.41 17.78
C GLN A 143 -0.65 11.30 16.26
N ASP A 144 0.24 10.46 15.75
CA ASP A 144 0.30 10.12 14.34
C ASP A 144 -0.95 9.28 14.06
N VAL A 145 -2.05 9.96 13.74
CA VAL A 145 -3.32 9.31 13.43
C VAL A 145 -3.08 8.43 12.22
N SER A 146 -3.29 7.11 12.40
CA SER A 146 -3.12 6.13 11.32
C SER A 146 -3.80 6.62 10.04
N GLN A 147 -3.07 6.61 8.93
CA GLN A 147 -3.60 7.02 7.62
C GLN A 147 -4.80 6.16 7.20
N LEU A 148 -4.93 4.95 7.73
CA LEU A 148 -5.97 4.00 7.38
C LEU A 148 -7.22 4.15 8.26
N LYS A 149 -7.18 4.97 9.31
CA LYS A 149 -8.33 5.15 10.22
C LYS A 149 -9.60 5.56 9.48
N ALA A 150 -9.49 6.55 8.59
CA ALA A 150 -10.63 7.02 7.79
C ALA A 150 -11.14 5.95 6.80
N VAL A 151 -10.24 5.11 6.28
CA VAL A 151 -10.62 3.99 5.40
C VAL A 151 -11.44 2.96 6.17
N PHE A 152 -10.96 2.54 7.35
CA PHE A 152 -11.69 1.59 8.18
C PHE A 152 -13.02 2.15 8.69
N ASP A 153 -13.05 3.40 9.18
CA ASP A 153 -14.28 4.02 9.69
C ASP A 153 -15.37 4.10 8.60
N ASN A 154 -15.01 4.48 7.37
CA ASN A 154 -15.97 4.51 6.26
C ASN A 154 -16.39 3.12 5.79
N TYR A 155 -15.49 2.13 5.80
CA TYR A 155 -15.86 0.74 5.54
C TYR A 155 -16.92 0.25 6.54
N PHE A 156 -16.75 0.52 7.84
CA PHE A 156 -17.75 0.13 8.84
C PHE A 156 -19.08 0.85 8.63
N ALA A 157 -19.04 2.13 8.21
CA ALA A 157 -20.25 2.89 7.90
C ALA A 157 -21.01 2.30 6.69
N VAL A 158 -20.32 1.86 5.64
CA VAL A 158 -20.92 1.12 4.51
C VAL A 158 -21.54 -0.19 5.02
N LYS A 159 -20.79 -0.97 5.80
CA LYS A 159 -21.27 -2.22 6.40
C LYS A 159 -22.55 -2.01 7.20
N ASP A 160 -22.60 -0.98 8.05
CA ASP A 160 -23.76 -0.67 8.90
C ASP A 160 -24.98 -0.20 8.11
N ALA A 161 -24.77 0.53 7.01
CA ALA A 161 -25.84 0.89 6.08
C ALA A 161 -26.43 -0.36 5.39
N LEU A 162 -25.59 -1.30 4.97
CA LEU A 162 -26.03 -2.54 4.33
C LEU A 162 -26.78 -3.49 5.27
N VAL A 163 -26.42 -3.52 6.55
CA VAL A 163 -27.20 -4.21 7.61
C VAL A 163 -28.63 -3.67 7.69
N LYS A 164 -28.81 -2.37 7.50
CA LYS A 164 -30.13 -1.71 7.48
C LYS A 164 -30.83 -1.79 6.12
N THR A 165 -30.18 -2.40 5.10
CA THR A 165 -30.63 -2.37 3.70
C THR A 165 -30.84 -0.93 3.19
N ASP A 166 -30.07 0.03 3.70
CA ASP A 166 -30.17 1.44 3.30
C ASP A 166 -29.20 1.75 2.16
N GLY A 167 -29.69 1.57 0.92
CA GLY A 167 -28.88 1.78 -0.28
C GLY A 167 -28.43 3.23 -0.50
N ASN A 168 -29.20 4.23 -0.02
CA ASN A 168 -28.80 5.63 -0.15
C ASN A 168 -27.64 5.98 0.79
N THR A 169 -27.73 5.56 2.05
CA THR A 169 -26.64 5.76 3.01
C THR A 169 -25.41 4.96 2.62
N SER A 170 -25.59 3.72 2.15
CA SER A 170 -24.51 2.87 1.64
C SER A 170 -23.74 3.55 0.50
N SER A 171 -24.46 4.05 -0.52
CA SER A 171 -23.86 4.81 -1.63
C SER A 171 -23.09 6.04 -1.13
N THR A 172 -23.68 6.80 -0.22
CA THR A 172 -23.05 8.02 0.34
C THR A 172 -21.76 7.68 1.09
N LYS A 173 -21.78 6.64 1.94
CA LYS A 173 -20.61 6.21 2.71
C LYS A 173 -19.54 5.54 1.85
N ALA A 174 -19.92 4.91 0.74
CA ALA A 174 -18.97 4.38 -0.21
C ALA A 174 -18.23 5.50 -0.97
N LYS A 175 -18.87 6.64 -1.25
CA LYS A 175 -18.19 7.83 -1.80
C LYS A 175 -17.17 8.41 -0.83
N GLU A 176 -17.53 8.47 0.46
CA GLU A 176 -16.61 8.89 1.52
C GLU A 176 -15.44 7.89 1.66
N LEU A 177 -15.71 6.58 1.57
CA LEU A 177 -14.69 5.54 1.55
C LEU A 177 -13.73 5.69 0.37
N LEU A 178 -14.24 5.86 -0.85
CA LEU A 178 -13.43 6.08 -2.05
C LEU A 178 -12.53 7.32 -1.90
N THR A 179 -13.09 8.40 -1.35
CA THR A 179 -12.33 9.63 -1.04
C THR A 179 -11.22 9.35 -0.03
N ALA A 180 -11.52 8.61 1.03
CA ALA A 180 -10.53 8.22 2.04
C ALA A 180 -9.42 7.35 1.46
N ILE A 181 -9.75 6.37 0.61
CA ILE A 181 -8.79 5.51 -0.09
C ILE A 181 -7.84 6.36 -0.94
N ASN A 182 -8.37 7.29 -1.73
CA ASN A 182 -7.57 8.15 -2.59
C ASN A 182 -6.71 9.17 -1.80
N ALA A 183 -7.07 9.46 -0.56
CA ALA A 183 -6.34 10.37 0.31
C ALA A 183 -5.20 9.70 1.10
N VAL A 184 -5.07 8.37 1.07
CA VAL A 184 -4.03 7.65 1.81
C VAL A 184 -2.63 8.05 1.33
N LYS A 185 -1.84 8.58 2.27
CA LYS A 185 -0.44 8.92 2.04
C LYS A 185 0.43 7.68 2.24
N MET A 186 0.79 7.04 1.13
CA MET A 186 1.58 5.79 1.12
C MET A 186 2.92 5.92 1.85
N ASP A 187 3.53 7.11 1.84
CA ASP A 187 4.79 7.41 2.56
C ASP A 187 4.65 7.38 4.09
N LYS A 188 3.43 7.42 4.60
CA LYS A 188 3.10 7.37 6.03
C LYS A 188 2.56 6.03 6.50
N LEU A 189 2.49 5.03 5.62
CA LEU A 189 2.14 3.66 5.99
C LEU A 189 3.37 2.94 6.54
N THR A 190 3.18 2.01 7.47
CA THR A 190 4.24 1.07 7.84
C THR A 190 4.66 0.22 6.64
N THR A 191 5.80 -0.47 6.73
CA THR A 191 6.27 -1.33 5.63
C THR A 191 5.27 -2.44 5.32
N GLU A 192 4.67 -3.02 6.35
CA GLU A 192 3.67 -4.08 6.26
C GLU A 192 2.37 -3.56 5.66
N GLU A 193 1.85 -2.43 6.18
CA GLU A 193 0.66 -1.76 5.66
C GLU A 193 0.84 -1.35 4.21
N HIS A 194 1.98 -0.73 3.87
CA HIS A 194 2.27 -0.33 2.49
C HIS A 194 2.27 -1.55 1.56
N THR A 195 2.89 -2.66 1.98
CA THR A 195 2.97 -3.87 1.16
C THR A 195 1.60 -4.45 0.85
N VAL A 196 0.69 -4.46 1.84
CA VAL A 196 -0.69 -4.94 1.63
C VAL A 196 -1.51 -3.91 0.88
N TRP A 197 -1.45 -2.64 1.27
CA TRP A 197 -2.16 -1.52 0.64
C TRP A 197 -1.94 -1.52 -0.87
N MET A 198 -0.70 -1.73 -1.32
CA MET A 198 -0.41 -1.75 -2.74
C MET A 198 -1.05 -2.90 -3.52
N LYS A 199 -1.35 -4.01 -2.85
CA LYS A 199 -2.07 -5.14 -3.45
C LYS A 199 -3.56 -4.85 -3.56
N VAL A 200 -4.14 -4.20 -2.56
CA VAL A 200 -5.60 -4.10 -2.40
C VAL A 200 -6.19 -2.76 -2.83
N MET A 201 -5.41 -1.68 -2.90
CA MET A 201 -5.95 -0.31 -3.06
C MET A 201 -6.79 -0.09 -4.32
N LYS A 202 -6.47 -0.76 -5.43
CA LYS A 202 -7.20 -0.63 -6.69
C LYS A 202 -8.55 -1.32 -6.61
N ASP A 203 -8.57 -2.52 -6.04
CA ASP A 203 -9.78 -3.30 -5.87
C ASP A 203 -10.70 -2.64 -4.82
N LEU A 204 -10.12 -2.15 -3.71
CA LEU A 204 -10.85 -1.34 -2.73
C LEU A 204 -11.50 -0.10 -3.37
N ALA A 205 -10.78 0.62 -4.22
CA ALA A 205 -11.32 1.79 -4.91
C ALA A 205 -12.42 1.40 -5.91
N PHE A 206 -12.20 0.33 -6.69
CA PHE A 206 -13.16 -0.19 -7.65
C PHE A 206 -14.48 -0.58 -6.97
N ASP A 207 -14.44 -1.37 -5.90
CA ASP A 207 -15.65 -1.80 -5.20
C ASP A 207 -16.34 -0.62 -4.49
N ALA A 208 -15.59 0.29 -3.89
CA ALA A 208 -16.16 1.49 -3.28
C ALA A 208 -16.87 2.39 -4.31
N GLU A 209 -16.31 2.53 -5.51
CA GLU A 209 -16.93 3.26 -6.63
C GLU A 209 -18.24 2.60 -7.07
N HIS A 210 -18.25 1.28 -7.27
CA HIS A 210 -19.46 0.58 -7.73
C HIS A 210 -20.58 0.56 -6.68
N ILE A 211 -20.24 0.47 -5.39
CA ILE A 211 -21.22 0.63 -4.30
C ILE A 211 -21.77 2.07 -4.30
N ALA A 212 -20.92 3.07 -4.56
CA ALA A 212 -21.28 4.47 -4.61
C ALA A 212 -22.23 4.83 -5.76
N ASP A 213 -22.15 4.13 -6.89
CA ASP A 213 -22.86 4.47 -8.13
C ASP A 213 -24.29 3.94 -8.22
N THR A 214 -24.70 3.09 -7.29
CA THR A 214 -26.06 2.53 -7.22
C THR A 214 -26.69 2.77 -5.87
N LYS A 215 -28.03 2.75 -5.83
CA LYS A 215 -28.85 2.76 -4.61
C LYS A 215 -29.49 1.40 -4.34
N ASP A 216 -29.25 0.41 -5.20
CA ASP A 216 -29.75 -0.94 -5.01
C ASP A 216 -28.84 -1.70 -4.04
N ALA A 217 -29.36 -2.02 -2.86
CA ALA A 217 -28.64 -2.75 -1.83
C ALA A 217 -28.17 -4.13 -2.29
N SER A 218 -28.86 -4.79 -3.23
CA SER A 218 -28.42 -6.08 -3.77
C SER A 218 -27.11 -5.92 -4.54
N HIS A 219 -27.10 -5.01 -5.52
CA HIS A 219 -25.89 -4.72 -6.32
C HIS A 219 -24.73 -4.20 -5.44
N GLN A 220 -25.03 -3.43 -4.39
CA GLN A 220 -24.00 -3.00 -3.45
C GLN A 220 -23.38 -4.16 -2.67
N ARG A 221 -24.16 -5.20 -2.34
CA ARG A 221 -23.65 -6.38 -1.63
C ARG A 221 -22.68 -7.19 -2.49
N ASP A 222 -22.91 -7.24 -3.79
CA ASP A 222 -22.03 -7.92 -4.75
C ASP A 222 -20.61 -7.36 -4.69
N HIS A 223 -20.47 -6.04 -4.61
CA HIS A 223 -19.19 -5.35 -4.45
C HIS A 223 -18.70 -5.29 -2.99
N PHE A 224 -19.60 -5.33 -2.02
CA PHE A 224 -19.21 -5.33 -0.61
C PHE A 224 -18.46 -6.61 -0.21
N MET A 225 -18.71 -7.74 -0.87
CA MET A 225 -17.99 -8.99 -0.65
C MET A 225 -16.47 -8.86 -0.91
N PRO A 226 -16.00 -8.56 -2.14
CA PRO A 226 -14.57 -8.36 -2.41
C PRO A 226 -13.97 -7.16 -1.67
N LEU A 227 -14.76 -6.09 -1.42
CA LEU A 227 -14.33 -4.99 -0.55
C LEU A 227 -13.96 -5.48 0.85
N SER A 228 -14.78 -6.37 1.42
CA SER A 228 -14.58 -6.91 2.77
C SER A 228 -13.37 -7.85 2.86
N GLU A 229 -13.13 -8.65 1.83
CA GLU A 229 -11.95 -9.52 1.74
C GLU A 229 -10.65 -8.70 1.71
N ASN A 230 -10.62 -7.66 0.87
CA ASN A 230 -9.49 -6.76 0.76
C ASN A 230 -9.28 -5.92 2.04
N MET A 231 -10.36 -5.51 2.70
CA MET A 231 -10.28 -4.79 3.97
C MET A 231 -9.74 -5.69 5.09
N TYR A 232 -10.10 -6.98 5.10
CA TYR A 232 -9.55 -7.95 6.04
C TYR A 232 -8.03 -8.13 5.83
N ALA A 233 -7.56 -8.26 4.59
CA ALA A 233 -6.13 -8.35 4.31
C ALA A 233 -5.36 -7.14 4.88
N LEU A 234 -5.92 -5.94 4.72
CA LEU A 234 -5.33 -4.70 5.21
C LEU A 234 -5.33 -4.60 6.73
N ILE A 235 -6.47 -4.86 7.38
CA ILE A 235 -6.58 -4.71 8.84
C ILE A 235 -5.68 -5.68 9.60
N LYS A 236 -5.35 -6.84 9.02
CA LYS A 236 -4.43 -7.83 9.61
C LYS A 236 -3.00 -7.34 9.79
N VAL A 237 -2.59 -6.31 9.04
CA VAL A 237 -1.26 -5.69 9.15
C VAL A 237 -1.32 -4.30 9.77
N SER A 238 -2.52 -3.81 10.10
CA SER A 238 -2.74 -2.53 10.75
C SER A 238 -2.96 -2.69 12.25
N LYS A 239 -2.53 -1.69 13.02
CA LYS A 239 -2.85 -1.62 14.45
C LYS A 239 -4.28 -1.13 14.64
N THR A 240 -5.06 -1.87 15.41
CA THR A 240 -6.42 -1.48 15.79
C THR A 240 -6.45 -1.03 17.26
N GLU A 241 -7.08 0.11 17.56
CA GLU A 241 -7.25 0.58 18.94
C GLU A 241 -8.28 -0.25 19.71
N THR A 242 -9.24 -0.83 19.00
CA THR A 242 -10.31 -1.65 19.55
C THR A 242 -10.42 -2.98 18.80
N PRO A 243 -10.88 -4.05 19.47
CA PRO A 243 -11.06 -5.35 18.82
C PRO A 243 -11.99 -5.24 17.61
N THR A 244 -11.55 -5.82 16.50
CA THR A 244 -12.38 -5.99 15.29
C THR A 244 -12.71 -7.47 15.10
N TYR A 245 -13.96 -7.77 14.83
CA TYR A 245 -14.46 -9.13 14.64
C TYR A 245 -14.57 -9.43 13.16
N TYR A 246 -13.92 -10.50 12.71
CA TYR A 246 -14.13 -11.06 11.38
C TYR A 246 -15.27 -12.07 11.49
N GLN A 247 -16.36 -11.80 10.78
CA GLN A 247 -17.60 -12.57 10.83
C GLN A 247 -17.84 -13.23 9.47
N PHE A 248 -18.55 -14.37 9.47
CA PHE A 248 -18.80 -15.19 8.29
C PHE A 248 -20.27 -15.58 8.20
N CYS A 249 -20.85 -15.49 7.01
CA CYS A 249 -22.17 -16.01 6.68
C CYS A 249 -22.01 -17.15 5.67
N PRO A 250 -22.41 -18.40 5.99
CA PRO A 250 -22.29 -19.52 5.06
C PRO A 250 -23.25 -19.44 3.86
N MET A 251 -24.33 -18.65 3.98
CA MET A 251 -25.36 -18.58 2.93
C MET A 251 -25.07 -17.53 1.87
N ALA A 252 -24.24 -16.53 2.18
CA ALA A 252 -23.88 -15.48 1.23
C ALA A 252 -23.18 -16.06 -0.01
N ASN A 253 -23.10 -15.29 -1.10
CA ASN A 253 -22.41 -15.68 -2.33
C ASN A 253 -22.91 -17.04 -2.88
N ASP A 254 -24.22 -17.18 -3.04
CA ASP A 254 -24.87 -18.43 -3.50
C ASP A 254 -24.47 -19.67 -2.69
N GLY A 255 -24.35 -19.52 -1.36
CA GLY A 255 -23.97 -20.61 -0.46
C GLY A 255 -22.48 -20.95 -0.43
N LYS A 256 -21.62 -20.21 -1.15
CA LYS A 256 -20.15 -20.31 -1.01
C LYS A 256 -19.65 -19.64 0.27
N GLY A 257 -20.47 -18.75 0.83
CA GLY A 257 -20.19 -17.95 1.99
C GLY A 257 -19.40 -16.68 1.67
N ALA A 258 -19.45 -15.74 2.60
CA ALA A 258 -18.69 -14.49 2.54
C ALA A 258 -18.42 -13.96 3.95
N ASN A 259 -17.34 -13.18 4.08
CA ASN A 259 -16.87 -12.65 5.35
C ASN A 259 -16.87 -11.12 5.38
N TRP A 260 -17.06 -10.55 6.57
CA TRP A 260 -16.97 -9.11 6.79
C TRP A 260 -16.32 -8.78 8.14
N LEU A 261 -15.79 -7.57 8.27
CA LEU A 261 -15.34 -7.01 9.53
C LEU A 261 -16.46 -6.28 10.26
N SER A 262 -16.49 -6.37 11.60
CA SER A 262 -17.43 -5.70 12.50
C SER A 262 -16.72 -5.14 13.73
N LYS A 263 -17.15 -3.97 14.22
CA LYS A 263 -16.74 -3.45 15.54
C LYS A 263 -17.50 -4.11 16.70
N GLU A 264 -18.58 -4.84 16.40
CA GLU A 264 -19.43 -5.51 17.39
C GLU A 264 -19.22 -7.03 17.33
N ASN A 265 -19.16 -7.68 18.50
CA ASN A 265 -19.13 -9.14 18.61
C ASN A 265 -20.44 -9.78 18.12
N ALA A 266 -21.57 -9.12 18.39
CA ALA A 266 -22.87 -9.57 17.92
C ALA A 266 -22.92 -9.58 16.38
N VAL A 267 -23.44 -10.67 15.81
CA VAL A 267 -23.56 -10.82 14.35
C VAL A 267 -24.72 -9.96 13.86
N LYS A 268 -24.39 -9.05 12.94
CA LYS A 268 -25.35 -8.26 12.15
C LYS A 268 -24.96 -8.38 10.68
N ASN A 269 -25.68 -9.21 9.94
CA ASN A 269 -25.32 -9.66 8.60
C ASN A 269 -25.59 -8.58 7.53
N PRO A 270 -24.55 -8.04 6.87
CA PRO A 270 -24.71 -7.01 5.83
C PRO A 270 -25.23 -7.56 4.50
N TYR A 271 -25.12 -8.87 4.24
CA TYR A 271 -25.53 -9.50 2.98
C TYR A 271 -27.02 -9.78 2.89
N TYR A 272 -27.70 -9.92 4.04
CA TYR A 272 -29.15 -10.20 4.09
C TYR A 272 -29.95 -9.18 4.88
N GLY A 273 -29.31 -8.25 5.59
CA GLY A 273 -29.97 -7.23 6.39
C GLY A 273 -30.99 -7.84 7.36
N SER A 274 -32.20 -7.29 7.42
CA SER A 274 -33.27 -7.78 8.30
C SER A 274 -33.75 -9.21 8.00
N GLN A 275 -33.53 -9.73 6.79
CA GLN A 275 -34.01 -11.07 6.40
C GLN A 275 -33.26 -12.18 7.15
N MET A 276 -31.96 -11.98 7.43
CA MET A 276 -31.14 -12.94 8.16
C MET A 276 -30.13 -12.22 9.05
N LEU A 277 -30.61 -11.26 9.84
CA LEU A 277 -29.77 -10.33 10.58
C LEU A 277 -28.73 -11.01 11.48
N THR A 278 -29.11 -12.11 12.13
CA THR A 278 -28.25 -12.86 13.06
C THR A 278 -27.57 -14.05 12.41
N CYS A 279 -27.75 -14.29 11.11
CA CYS A 279 -27.13 -15.40 10.41
C CYS A 279 -25.63 -15.15 10.22
N GLY A 280 -24.82 -15.98 10.86
CA GLY A 280 -23.37 -15.97 10.73
C GLY A 280 -22.69 -16.34 12.03
N LYS A 281 -21.36 -16.25 12.05
CA LYS A 281 -20.53 -16.49 13.23
C LYS A 281 -19.30 -15.62 13.21
N VAL A 282 -18.76 -15.30 14.38
CA VAL A 282 -17.40 -14.76 14.50
C VAL A 282 -16.41 -15.87 14.20
N VAL A 283 -15.48 -15.63 13.29
CA VAL A 283 -14.42 -16.56 12.90
C VAL A 283 -13.06 -16.15 13.47
N GLU A 284 -12.84 -14.85 13.69
CA GLU A 284 -11.59 -14.32 14.26
C GLU A 284 -11.85 -13.01 15.00
N THR A 285 -11.08 -12.76 16.06
CA THR A 285 -11.00 -11.46 16.73
C THR A 285 -9.61 -10.88 16.52
N ILE A 286 -9.54 -9.75 15.82
CA ILE A 286 -8.33 -9.00 15.47
C ILE A 286 -8.08 -7.96 16.57
N LYS A 287 -6.85 -7.89 17.08
CA LYS A 287 -6.42 -7.01 18.17
C LYS A 287 -5.11 -6.33 17.80
#